data_AF-A0A2V7YUK6-F1
#
_entry.id   AF-A0A2V7YUK6-F1
#
_cell.length_a   1.000
_cell.length_b   1.000
_cell.length_c   1.000
_cell.angle_alpha   90.00
_cell.angle_beta   90.00
_cell.angle_gamma   90.00
#
_symmetry.space_group_name_H-M   'P 1'
#
loop_
_entity.id
_entity.type
_entity.pdbx_description
1 polymer ?
#
loop_
_entity_poly.entity_id
_entity_poly.type
_entity_poly.pdbx_seq_one_letter_code
_entity_poly.pdbx_strand_id
1 'polypeptide(L)' 'MATITLKVNEKSHAVDVEPRTLLVELLREHLRLTGTHVGCDTSQCGACTVWV' A
#
# COMPACT_ATOMS: atom_id res chain seq x y z
N MET A 1 4.22 9.12 13.58
CA MET A 1 4.15 7.65 13.41
C MET A 1 2.88 7.18 14.06
N ALA A 2 2.12 6.32 13.37
CA ALA A 2 0.86 5.77 13.82
C ALA A 2 0.81 4.28 13.46
N THR A 3 0.44 3.45 14.43
CA THR A 3 0.23 2.02 14.21
C THR A 3 -1.18 1.78 13.70
N ILE A 4 -1.29 1.15 12.53
CA ILE A 4 -2.56 0.74 11.92
C ILE A 4 -2.59 -0.77 11.72
N THR A 5 -3.79 -1.36 11.75
CA THR A 5 -3.99 -2.77 11.40
C THR A 5 -4.85 -2.86 10.15
N LEU A 6 -4.35 -3.60 9.17
CA LEU A 6 -4.94 -3.80 7.84
C LEU A 6 -5.19 -5.30 7.64
N LYS A 7 -6.22 -5.67 6.88
CA LYS A 7 -6.34 -7.02 6.34
C LYS A 7 -6.12 -6.96 4.84
N VAL A 8 -5.01 -7.52 4.37
CA VAL A 8 -4.61 -7.49 2.95
C VAL A 8 -4.51 -8.92 2.46
N ASN A 9 -5.22 -9.27 1.38
CA ASN A 9 -5.27 -10.62 0.84
C ASN A 9 -5.51 -11.66 1.95
N GLU A 10 -6.54 -11.38 2.77
CA GLU A 10 -6.97 -12.20 3.91
C GLU A 10 -6.01 -12.27 5.10
N LYS A 11 -4.80 -11.73 5.00
CA LYS A 11 -3.80 -11.70 6.06
C LYS A 11 -3.83 -10.39 6.84
N SER A 12 -3.84 -10.47 8.17
CA SER A 12 -3.73 -9.29 9.04
C SER A 12 -2.30 -8.78 9.12
N HIS A 13 -2.12 -7.47 9.00
CA HIS A 13 -0.85 -6.77 9.09
C HIS A 13 -0.98 -5.58 10.05
N ALA A 14 -0.16 -5.55 11.10
CA ALA A 14 0.02 -4.37 11.93
C ALA A 14 1.30 -3.65 11.47
N VAL A 15 1.19 -2.37 11.13
CA VAL A 15 2.30 -1.58 10.57
C VAL A 15 2.34 -0.23 11.24
N ASP A 16 3.53 0.22 11.64
CA ASP A 16 3.77 1.59 12.10
C ASP A 16 4.24 2.44 10.91
N VAL A 17 3.46 3.46 10.56
CA VAL A 17 3.70 4.28 9.36
C VAL A 17 3.43 5.76 9.62
N GLU A 18 3.95 6.62 8.76
CA GLU A 18 3.55 8.02 8.76
C GLU A 18 2.14 8.16 8.17
N PRO A 19 1.27 9.05 8.70
CA PRO A 19 -0.09 9.23 8.19
C PRO A 19 -0.20 9.62 6.71
N ARG A 20 0.88 10.15 6.12
CA ARG A 20 0.98 10.54 4.71
C ARG A 20 1.51 9.45 3.77
N THR A 21 1.86 8.28 4.31
CA THR A 21 2.39 7.15 3.50
C THR A 21 1.34 6.71 2.49
N LEU A 22 1.72 6.59 1.22
CA LEU A 22 0.77 6.15 0.18
C LEU A 22 0.51 4.65 0.32
N LEU A 23 -0.72 4.20 0.02
CA LEU A 23 -1.06 2.78 0.10
C LEU A 23 -0.17 1.91 -0.80
N VAL A 24 0.18 2.41 -2.00
CA VAL A 24 1.09 1.69 -2.92
C VAL A 24 2.50 1.52 -2.33
N GLU A 25 3.01 2.52 -1.60
CA GLU A 25 4.30 2.44 -0.91
C GLU A 25 4.23 1.48 0.27
N LEU A 26 3.14 1.52 1.05
CA LEU A 26 2.92 0.58 2.15
C LEU A 26 2.93 -0.87 1.64
N LEU A 27 2.16 -1.16 0.59
CA LEU A 27 2.06 -2.50 0.02
C LEU A 27 3.42 -2.99 -0.51
N ARG A 28 4.13 -2.15 -1.28
CA ARG A 28 5.38 -2.55 -1.92
C ARG A 28 6.56 -2.61 -0.97
N GLU A 29 6.75 -1.59 -0.14
CA GLU A 29 7.97 -1.42 0.63
C GLU A 29 7.86 -2.04 2.03
N HIS A 30 6.70 -1.87 2.71
CA HIS A 30 6.52 -2.40 4.06
C HIS A 30 6.06 -3.86 4.04
N LEU A 31 5.09 -4.19 3.17
CA LEU A 31 4.53 -5.54 3.09
C LEU A 31 5.18 -6.43 2.02
N ARG A 32 6.09 -5.89 1.20
CA ARG A 32 6.77 -6.57 0.10
C ARG A 32 5.83 -7.21 -0.94
N LEU A 33 4.63 -6.65 -1.10
CA LEU A 33 3.64 -7.04 -2.10
C LEU A 33 3.88 -6.25 -3.39
N THR A 34 4.92 -6.63 -4.14
CA THR A 34 5.43 -5.84 -5.27
C THR A 34 4.60 -5.93 -6.55
N GLY A 35 3.52 -6.73 -6.57
CA GLY A 35 2.62 -6.88 -7.72
C GLY A 35 1.78 -5.63 -8.02
N THR A 36 1.58 -4.74 -7.05
CA THR A 36 1.04 -3.40 -7.30
C THR A 36 2.15 -2.53 -7.86
N HIS A 37 2.00 -2.01 -9.07
CA HIS A 37 3.04 -1.27 -9.78
C HIS A 37 2.85 0.24 -9.62
N VAL A 38 3.96 0.98 -9.50
CA VAL A 38 3.96 2.44 -9.64
C VAL A 38 4.23 2.75 -11.11
N GLY A 39 3.26 3.38 -11.77
CA GLY A 39 3.36 3.80 -13.17
C GLY A 39 3.57 5.31 -13.26
N CYS A 40 2.49 6.05 -13.49
CA CYS A 40 2.53 7.48 -13.78
C CYS A 40 2.66 8.40 -12.55
N ASP A 41 2.52 7.87 -11.33
CA ASP A 41 2.55 8.61 -10.05
C ASP A 41 1.55 9.78 -9.91
N THR A 42 0.61 9.86 -10.86
CA THR A 42 -0.31 10.99 -11.07
C THR A 42 -1.75 10.52 -11.32
N SER A 43 -2.07 9.31 -10.85
CA SER A 43 -3.39 8.66 -10.91
C SER A 43 -4.03 8.42 -12.28
N GLN A 44 -3.31 8.57 -13.39
CA GLN A 44 -3.85 8.41 -14.75
C GLN A 44 -3.79 6.98 -15.33
N CYS A 45 -2.80 6.17 -14.95
CA CYS A 45 -2.51 4.90 -15.65
C CYS A 45 -3.20 3.66 -15.07
N GLY A 46 -3.72 3.73 -13.83
CA GLY A 46 -4.31 2.58 -13.14
C GLY A 46 -3.34 1.46 -12.71
N ALA A 47 -2.02 1.59 -12.93
CA ALA A 47 -1.04 0.54 -12.61
C ALA A 47 -1.00 0.15 -11.11
N CYS A 48 -1.42 1.06 -10.23
CA CYS A 48 -1.46 0.86 -8.78
C CYS A 48 -2.86 0.55 -8.23
N THR A 49 -3.81 0.14 -9.08
CA THR A 49 -5.20 -0.14 -8.66
C THR A 49 -5.27 -1.33 -7.71
N VAL A 50 -6.04 -1.19 -6.64
CA VAL A 50 -6.31 -2.23 -5.64
C VAL A 50 -7.76 -2.14 -5.16
N TRP A 51 -8.28 -3.22 -4.59
CA TRP A 51 -9.58 -3.23 -3.88
C TRP A 51 -9.38 -2.76 -2.44
N VAL A 52 -10.25 -1.87 -1.97
CA VAL A 52 -10.24 -1.30 -0.62
C VAL A 52 -11.61 -1.49 0.02
#